data_AF-A0A916K8N9-F1
#
_entry.id   AF-A0A916K8N9-F1
#
_cell.length_a   1.000
_cell.length_b   1.000
_cell.length_c   1.000
_cell.angle_alpha   90.00
_cell.angle_beta   90.00
_cell.angle_gamma   90.00
#
_symmetry.space_group_name_H-M   'P 1'
#
loop_
_entity.id
_entity.type
_entity.pdbx_description
1 polymer ?
#
loop_
_entity_poly.entity_id
_entity_poly.type
_entity_poly.pdbx_seq_one_letter_code
_entity_poly.pdbx_strand_id
1 'polypeptide(L)'
;MYLSEEQIDSLLSYVGYGDFSRPDIIFLANEGGLGDRSVEANIMDICGPFKAKPECWVNGDGANGYWKVGEWEPGSIERVPVSPFLRLCSRMVLALEDKDSSPQKWFQRGDRSVINHVRRFLSEGGLYSNRPGIRTALLDWRPLPRNNERSPLPYENVEQNLYLKAFNFSDNGSDNPYISWREKRIKIFNDLFHIYPVPLVLCVGDIPAKKRLAEHIWGIREFDEIVLSPSGKKIFVSKQKVGLGTKIILSPFFGYEHMGYAGVRDLTAYIRENLMNENRS
;
A
#
# COMPACT_ATOMS: atom_id res chain seq x y z
N MET A 1 13.85 0.86 21.40
CA MET A 1 12.81 -0.09 21.87
C MET A 1 13.23 -1.50 21.51
N TYR A 2 13.11 -2.46 22.43
CA TYR A 2 13.32 -3.88 22.13
C TYR A 2 11.99 -4.53 21.74
N LEU A 3 11.94 -5.30 20.65
CA LEU A 3 10.74 -6.05 20.24
C LEU A 3 10.75 -7.45 20.83
N SER A 4 9.64 -7.89 21.46
CA SER A 4 9.48 -9.30 21.85
C SER A 4 9.25 -10.20 20.63
N GLU A 5 9.47 -11.51 20.78
CA GLU A 5 9.17 -12.48 19.71
C GLU A 5 7.72 -12.44 19.26
N GLU A 6 6.78 -12.27 20.21
CA GLU A 6 5.36 -12.13 19.88
C GLU A 6 5.07 -10.85 19.08
N GLN A 7 5.70 -9.73 19.44
CA GLN A 7 5.56 -8.48 18.69
C GLN A 7 6.13 -8.63 17.27
N ILE A 8 7.28 -9.28 17.13
CA ILE A 8 7.87 -9.57 15.82
C ILE A 8 6.91 -10.43 14.99
N ASP A 9 6.45 -11.55 15.53
CA ASP A 9 5.55 -12.47 14.82
C ASP A 9 4.25 -11.77 14.38
N SER A 10 3.70 -10.95 15.28
CA SER A 10 2.51 -10.15 15.03
C SER A 10 2.72 -9.10 13.94
N LEU A 11 3.84 -8.37 13.95
CA LEU A 11 4.18 -7.40 12.91
C LEU A 11 4.38 -8.09 11.56
N LEU A 12 5.11 -9.21 11.54
CA LEU A 12 5.29 -10.01 10.31
C LEU A 12 3.96 -10.53 9.75
N SER A 13 2.96 -10.74 10.60
CA SER A 13 1.63 -11.17 10.17
C SER A 13 0.72 -10.00 9.75
N TYR A 14 1.03 -8.77 10.13
CA TYR A 14 0.22 -7.60 9.80
C TYR A 14 0.33 -7.23 8.31
N VAL A 15 -0.75 -7.33 7.55
CA VAL A 15 -0.77 -7.06 6.10
C VAL A 15 -0.76 -5.56 5.81
N GLY A 16 -1.55 -4.80 6.57
CA GLY A 16 -1.72 -3.36 6.38
C GLY A 16 -3.14 -2.89 6.71
N TYR A 17 -3.58 -1.82 6.04
CA TYR A 17 -4.80 -1.08 6.37
C TYR A 17 -5.87 -1.23 5.28
N GLY A 18 -7.15 -1.24 5.66
CA GLY A 18 -8.30 -1.38 4.75
C GLY A 18 -8.86 -2.78 4.68
N ASP A 19 -10.01 -2.93 4.05
CA ASP A 19 -10.69 -4.22 3.88
C ASP A 19 -10.11 -4.97 2.67
N PHE A 20 -9.27 -5.96 2.96
CA PHE A 20 -8.63 -6.78 1.93
C PHE A 20 -9.54 -7.88 1.36
N SER A 21 -10.74 -8.09 1.92
CA SER A 21 -11.67 -9.09 1.38
C SER A 21 -12.29 -8.69 0.05
N ARG A 22 -12.32 -7.38 -0.22
CA ARG A 22 -13.03 -6.79 -1.37
C ARG A 22 -12.47 -5.42 -1.80
N PRO A 23 -11.14 -5.23 -1.93
CA PRO A 23 -10.59 -3.96 -2.40
C PRO A 23 -10.78 -3.84 -3.91
N ASP A 24 -11.03 -2.62 -4.39
CA ASP A 24 -10.96 -2.31 -5.82
C ASP A 24 -9.51 -1.97 -6.22
N ILE A 25 -8.74 -1.37 -5.29
CA ILE A 25 -7.33 -1.02 -5.47
C ILE A 25 -6.55 -1.30 -4.18
N ILE A 26 -5.45 -2.06 -4.28
CA ILE A 26 -4.44 -2.13 -3.22
C ILE A 26 -3.27 -1.22 -3.58
N PHE A 27 -2.94 -0.27 -2.72
CA PHE A 27 -1.66 0.43 -2.78
C PHE A 27 -0.63 -0.40 -2.03
N LEU A 28 0.44 -0.81 -2.71
CA LEU A 28 1.56 -1.52 -2.09
C LEU A 28 2.70 -0.54 -1.87
N ALA A 29 2.93 -0.20 -0.59
CA ALA A 29 4.02 0.64 -0.15
C ALA A 29 5.18 -0.21 0.39
N ASN A 30 6.27 0.45 0.78
CA ASN A 30 7.34 -0.25 1.48
C ASN A 30 7.04 -0.36 2.99
N GLU A 31 6.62 0.70 3.67
CA GLU A 31 6.35 0.68 5.12
C GLU A 31 5.16 1.54 5.52
N GLY A 32 4.53 1.11 6.62
CA GLY A 32 3.70 1.96 7.46
C GLY A 32 4.55 3.01 8.19
N GLY A 33 4.10 4.26 8.14
CA GLY A 33 4.73 5.38 8.84
C GLY A 33 4.31 5.45 10.31
N LEU A 34 5.21 5.86 11.21
CA LEU A 34 4.87 6.13 12.61
C LEU A 34 3.93 7.36 12.77
N GLY A 35 3.93 8.27 11.78
CA GLY A 35 3.18 9.52 11.84
C GLY A 35 3.61 10.36 13.03
N ASP A 36 2.63 10.86 13.79
CA ASP A 36 2.84 11.64 15.01
C ASP A 36 2.79 10.77 16.29
N ARG A 37 2.74 9.44 16.15
CA ARG A 37 2.61 8.49 17.27
C ARG A 37 3.98 7.94 17.68
N SER A 38 4.13 7.57 18.94
CA SER A 38 5.32 6.85 19.40
C SER A 38 5.42 5.46 18.76
N VAL A 39 6.61 4.86 18.84
CA VAL A 39 6.86 3.51 18.36
C VAL A 39 5.99 2.52 19.13
N GLU A 40 5.97 2.64 20.46
CA GLU A 40 5.21 1.79 21.37
C GLU A 40 3.70 1.85 21.07
N ALA A 41 3.16 3.06 20.84
CA ALA A 41 1.76 3.24 20.51
C ALA A 41 1.38 2.56 19.18
N ASN A 42 2.25 2.63 18.17
CA ASN A 42 2.04 1.92 16.90
C ASN A 42 2.11 0.41 17.07
N ILE A 43 3.09 -0.10 17.83
CA ILE A 43 3.20 -1.54 18.10
C ILE A 43 1.97 -2.05 18.84
N MET A 44 1.48 -1.34 19.86
CA MET A 44 0.27 -1.73 20.59
C MET A 44 -0.97 -1.70 19.71
N ASP A 45 -1.12 -0.69 18.84
CA ASP A 45 -2.25 -0.58 17.92
C ASP A 45 -2.26 -1.71 16.87
N ILE A 46 -1.10 -2.12 16.36
CA ILE A 46 -0.99 -3.22 15.39
C ILE A 46 -1.16 -4.57 16.09
N CYS A 47 -0.38 -4.83 17.15
CA CYS A 47 -0.31 -6.15 17.77
C CYS A 47 -1.49 -6.47 18.71
N GLY A 48 -2.27 -5.48 19.13
CA GLY A 48 -3.37 -5.68 20.06
C GLY A 48 -4.72 -5.95 19.36
N PRO A 49 -5.54 -4.93 19.09
CA PRO A 49 -6.96 -5.10 18.77
C PRO A 49 -7.26 -5.94 17.53
N PHE A 50 -6.41 -5.89 16.51
CA PHE A 50 -6.68 -6.52 15.21
C PHE A 50 -6.30 -8.00 15.18
N LYS A 51 -5.25 -8.38 15.93
CA LYS A 51 -4.93 -9.80 16.16
C LYS A 51 -6.07 -10.53 16.86
N ALA A 52 -6.93 -9.83 17.60
CA ALA A 52 -8.08 -10.40 18.32
C ALA A 52 -9.40 -10.42 17.53
N LYS A 53 -9.42 -9.99 16.25
CA LYS A 53 -10.61 -9.90 15.40
C LYS A 53 -10.58 -10.93 14.25
N PRO A 54 -11.22 -12.11 14.40
CA PRO A 54 -11.19 -13.17 13.39
C PRO A 54 -11.67 -12.76 12.00
N GLU A 55 -12.60 -11.80 11.92
CA GLU A 55 -13.11 -11.24 10.67
C GLU A 55 -12.05 -10.45 9.87
N CYS A 56 -10.94 -10.08 10.52
CA CYS A 56 -9.81 -9.39 9.90
C CYS A 56 -8.63 -10.33 9.61
N TRP A 57 -8.80 -11.65 9.78
CA TRP A 57 -7.74 -12.65 9.55
C TRP A 57 -7.78 -13.19 8.13
N VAL A 58 -6.60 -13.36 7.54
CA VAL A 58 -6.41 -14.07 6.27
C VAL A 58 -6.66 -15.55 6.53
N ASN A 59 -7.60 -16.13 5.78
CA ASN A 59 -7.97 -17.55 5.90
C ASN A 59 -8.39 -18.00 7.32
N GLY A 60 -8.91 -17.08 8.14
CA GLY A 60 -9.33 -17.40 9.51
C GLY A 60 -8.17 -17.75 10.46
N ASP A 61 -6.93 -17.35 10.16
CA ASP A 61 -5.79 -17.48 11.06
C ASP A 61 -4.92 -16.21 11.06
N GLY A 62 -4.91 -15.51 12.19
CA GLY A 62 -4.14 -14.27 12.36
C GLY A 62 -2.63 -14.45 12.19
N ALA A 63 -2.08 -15.66 12.39
CA ALA A 63 -0.66 -15.93 12.14
C ALA A 63 -0.33 -16.00 10.63
N ASN A 64 -1.33 -16.29 9.79
CA ASN A 64 -1.24 -16.28 8.33
C ASN A 64 -1.60 -14.93 7.71
N GLY A 65 -1.92 -13.92 8.53
CA GLY A 65 -2.18 -12.58 8.06
C GLY A 65 -3.35 -11.94 8.78
N TYR A 66 -3.25 -10.65 9.08
CA TYR A 66 -4.42 -9.85 9.48
C TYR A 66 -4.27 -8.39 9.04
N TRP A 67 -5.39 -7.67 8.97
CA TRP A 67 -5.39 -6.26 8.57
C TRP A 67 -6.17 -5.37 9.54
N LYS A 68 -5.90 -4.07 9.46
CA LYS A 68 -6.64 -3.05 10.18
C LYS A 68 -7.64 -2.39 9.25
N VAL A 69 -8.92 -2.65 9.46
CA VAL A 69 -9.98 -1.89 8.79
C VAL A 69 -10.45 -0.75 9.68
N GLY A 70 -10.41 0.48 9.15
CA GLY A 70 -11.01 1.63 9.83
C GLY A 70 -12.53 1.58 9.74
N GLU A 71 -13.22 1.83 10.84
CA GLU A 71 -14.66 2.11 10.80
C GLU A 71 -14.87 3.45 10.09
N TRP A 72 -15.80 3.48 9.15
CA TRP A 72 -16.13 4.71 8.43
C TRP A 72 -17.20 5.47 9.22
N GLU A 73 -16.81 6.56 9.86
CA GLU A 73 -17.71 7.45 10.59
C GLU A 73 -17.79 8.82 9.91
N PRO A 74 -18.91 9.13 9.21
CA PRO A 74 -19.11 10.44 8.60
C PRO A 74 -19.07 11.56 9.66
N GLY A 75 -18.22 12.56 9.44
CA GLY A 75 -18.09 13.72 10.34
C GLY A 75 -17.10 13.55 11.49
N SER A 76 -16.40 12.41 11.59
CA SER A 76 -15.24 12.32 12.49
C SER A 76 -14.08 13.14 11.90
N ILE A 77 -13.52 14.03 12.72
CA ILE A 77 -12.38 14.87 12.35
C ILE A 77 -11.17 14.38 13.15
N GLU A 78 -10.74 13.14 12.91
CA GLU A 78 -9.42 12.74 13.40
C GLU A 78 -8.32 13.37 12.53
N ARG A 79 -7.25 13.84 13.18
CA ARG A 79 -6.05 14.34 12.49
C ARG A 79 -5.26 13.14 11.96
N VAL A 80 -5.61 12.69 10.76
CA VAL A 80 -4.81 11.67 10.06
C VAL A 80 -3.43 12.27 9.72
N PRO A 81 -2.31 11.59 10.04
CA PRO A 81 -0.97 12.05 9.66
C PRO A 81 -0.88 12.21 8.15
N VAL A 82 -0.71 13.45 7.70
CA VAL A 82 -0.88 13.77 6.27
C VAL A 82 0.44 13.64 5.53
N SER A 83 0.66 12.51 4.86
CA SER A 83 1.80 12.36 3.94
C SER A 83 1.45 12.80 2.51
N PRO A 84 2.44 13.25 1.71
CA PRO A 84 2.24 13.49 0.28
C PRO A 84 1.67 12.28 -0.46
N PHE A 85 2.09 11.07 -0.08
CA PHE A 85 1.59 9.81 -0.60
C PHE A 85 0.08 9.68 -0.38
N LEU A 86 -0.40 9.81 0.87
CA LEU A 86 -1.83 9.68 1.18
C LEU A 86 -2.69 10.74 0.49
N ARG A 87 -2.18 11.99 0.37
CA ARG A 87 -2.86 13.04 -0.40
C ARG A 87 -3.03 12.69 -1.87
N LEU A 88 -2.00 12.10 -2.47
CA LEU A 88 -2.00 11.69 -3.88
C LEU A 88 -2.91 10.48 -4.12
N CYS A 89 -2.89 9.48 -3.22
CA CYS A 89 -3.83 8.36 -3.27
C CYS A 89 -5.28 8.87 -3.14
N SER A 90 -5.55 9.79 -2.21
CA SER A 90 -6.90 10.38 -2.05
C SER A 90 -7.38 11.10 -3.30
N ARG A 91 -6.52 11.89 -3.94
CA ARG A 91 -6.84 12.58 -5.21
C ARG A 91 -7.12 11.57 -6.33
N MET A 92 -6.34 10.48 -6.41
CA MET A 92 -6.58 9.42 -7.38
C MET A 92 -7.95 8.78 -7.17
N VAL A 93 -8.28 8.40 -5.93
CA VAL A 93 -9.56 7.77 -5.61
C VAL A 93 -10.73 8.70 -5.93
N LEU A 94 -10.69 9.94 -5.43
CA LEU A 94 -11.71 10.95 -5.73
C LEU A 94 -11.87 11.22 -7.23
N ALA A 95 -10.76 11.24 -7.97
CA ALA A 95 -10.81 11.36 -9.41
C ALA A 95 -11.45 10.13 -10.05
N LEU A 96 -11.09 8.90 -9.68
CA LEU A 96 -11.68 7.70 -10.26
C LEU A 96 -13.19 7.59 -9.97
N GLU A 97 -13.67 8.15 -8.86
CA GLU A 97 -15.10 8.22 -8.52
C GLU A 97 -15.85 9.32 -9.26
N ASP A 98 -15.23 10.47 -9.48
CA ASP A 98 -15.77 11.60 -10.25
C ASP A 98 -15.64 11.34 -11.75
N LYS A 99 -16.49 10.44 -12.26
CA LYS A 99 -16.50 9.98 -13.64
C LYS A 99 -16.84 11.08 -14.65
N ASP A 100 -17.64 12.05 -14.23
CA ASP A 100 -18.12 13.14 -15.09
C ASP A 100 -17.08 14.25 -15.27
N SER A 101 -16.05 14.27 -14.42
CA SER A 101 -14.97 15.27 -14.49
C SER A 101 -13.66 14.68 -15.02
N SER A 102 -12.87 15.52 -15.71
CA SER A 102 -11.48 15.20 -16.03
C SER A 102 -10.65 14.99 -14.74
N PRO A 103 -9.73 14.00 -14.70
CA PRO A 103 -8.81 13.84 -13.59
C PRO A 103 -8.07 15.14 -13.24
N GLN A 104 -7.78 16.00 -14.23
CA GLN A 104 -7.09 17.27 -14.04
C GLN A 104 -7.65 18.10 -12.88
N LYS A 105 -8.97 18.16 -12.71
CA LYS A 105 -9.66 18.87 -11.61
C LYS A 105 -9.05 18.54 -10.25
N TRP A 106 -8.82 17.25 -9.99
CA TRP A 106 -8.34 16.73 -8.71
C TRP A 106 -6.85 16.88 -8.49
N PHE A 107 -6.08 17.30 -9.49
CA PHE A 107 -4.62 17.45 -9.42
C PHE A 107 -4.16 18.89 -9.62
N GLN A 108 -5.07 19.87 -9.62
CA GLN A 108 -4.72 21.29 -9.66
C GLN A 108 -4.00 21.72 -8.38
N ARG A 109 -2.87 22.42 -8.54
CA ARG A 109 -2.06 22.94 -7.43
C ARG A 109 -2.71 24.22 -6.90
N GLY A 110 -2.84 24.33 -5.57
CA GLY A 110 -3.30 25.54 -4.91
C GLY A 110 -4.82 25.75 -4.89
N ASP A 111 -5.60 24.90 -5.56
CA ASP A 111 -7.06 24.94 -5.47
C ASP A 111 -7.52 24.60 -4.04
N ARG A 112 -8.04 25.62 -3.33
CA ARG A 112 -8.49 25.50 -1.95
C ARG A 112 -9.69 24.57 -1.81
N SER A 113 -10.59 24.53 -2.79
CA SER A 113 -11.75 23.65 -2.78
C SER A 113 -11.31 22.19 -2.83
N VAL A 114 -10.44 21.85 -3.78
CA VAL A 114 -9.89 20.49 -3.91
C VAL A 114 -9.06 20.11 -2.67
N ILE A 115 -8.24 21.03 -2.15
CA ILE A 115 -7.46 20.78 -0.92
C ILE A 115 -8.38 20.46 0.26
N ASN A 116 -9.44 21.23 0.45
CA ASN A 116 -10.38 21.02 1.55
C ASN A 116 -11.16 19.72 1.36
N HIS A 117 -11.57 19.39 0.14
CA HIS A 117 -12.23 18.13 -0.17
C HIS A 117 -11.33 16.93 0.14
N VAL A 118 -10.07 16.96 -0.30
CA VAL A 118 -9.10 15.88 -0.01
C VAL A 118 -8.83 15.75 1.49
N ARG A 119 -8.74 16.88 2.22
CA ARG A 119 -8.55 16.85 3.68
C ARG A 119 -9.75 16.21 4.38
N ARG A 120 -10.96 16.61 4.00
CA ARG A 120 -12.21 16.05 4.54
C ARG A 120 -12.31 14.56 4.24
N PHE A 121 -12.03 14.18 3.00
CA PHE A 121 -11.99 12.79 2.58
C PHE A 121 -11.03 11.99 3.46
N LEU A 122 -9.81 12.46 3.68
CA LEU A 122 -8.86 11.77 4.57
C LEU A 122 -9.33 11.69 6.03
N SER A 123 -9.85 12.78 6.60
CA SER A 123 -10.26 12.81 8.00
C SER A 123 -11.46 11.91 8.29
N GLU A 124 -12.38 11.80 7.33
CA GLU A 124 -13.56 10.92 7.41
C GLU A 124 -13.23 9.47 7.00
N GLY A 125 -11.97 9.04 7.06
CA GLY A 125 -11.57 7.66 6.72
C GLY A 125 -11.71 7.32 5.23
N GLY A 126 -11.64 8.30 4.33
CA GLY A 126 -11.83 8.11 2.88
C GLY A 126 -10.90 7.08 2.24
N LEU A 127 -9.69 6.92 2.79
CA LEU A 127 -8.79 5.82 2.44
C LEU A 127 -8.89 4.72 3.49
N TYR A 128 -8.89 3.46 3.03
CA TYR A 128 -8.69 2.27 3.87
C TYR A 128 -9.79 2.03 4.92
N SER A 129 -11.02 2.48 4.64
CA SER A 129 -12.22 2.16 5.40
C SER A 129 -13.25 1.42 4.54
N ASN A 130 -14.35 1.01 5.17
CA ASN A 130 -15.49 0.36 4.54
C ASN A 130 -16.49 1.32 3.87
N ARG A 131 -16.06 2.52 3.47
CA ARG A 131 -16.96 3.49 2.83
C ARG A 131 -17.54 2.97 1.49
N PRO A 132 -18.70 3.49 1.05
CA PRO A 132 -19.18 3.29 -0.31
C PRO A 132 -18.25 3.92 -1.35
N GLY A 133 -18.22 3.35 -2.56
CA GLY A 133 -17.40 3.81 -3.69
C GLY A 133 -16.23 2.88 -3.99
N ILE A 134 -15.13 3.44 -4.50
CA ILE A 134 -13.87 2.72 -4.72
C ILE A 134 -13.25 2.42 -3.37
N ARG A 135 -13.20 1.13 -3.04
CA ARG A 135 -12.58 0.62 -1.82
C ARG A 135 -11.09 0.43 -2.04
N THR A 136 -10.30 0.94 -1.13
CA THR A 136 -8.85 0.85 -1.21
C THR A 136 -8.28 0.18 0.03
N ALA A 137 -7.18 -0.54 -0.14
CA ALA A 137 -6.36 -1.01 0.97
C ALA A 137 -4.89 -0.58 0.78
N LEU A 138 -4.14 -0.50 1.86
CA LEU A 138 -2.71 -0.24 1.92
C LEU A 138 -2.01 -1.48 2.42
N LEU A 139 -1.13 -2.04 1.61
CA LEU A 139 -0.34 -3.21 1.93
C LEU A 139 1.12 -2.79 2.13
N ASP A 140 1.68 -3.17 3.28
CA ASP A 140 3.02 -2.73 3.71
C ASP A 140 4.02 -3.88 3.53
N TRP A 141 4.95 -3.77 2.59
CA TRP A 141 5.91 -4.85 2.32
C TRP A 141 6.83 -5.15 3.52
N ARG A 142 7.44 -4.10 4.08
CA ARG A 142 8.34 -4.12 5.23
C ARG A 142 7.49 -3.85 6.48
N PRO A 143 7.29 -4.85 7.36
CA PRO A 143 6.26 -4.80 8.39
C PRO A 143 6.64 -4.00 9.64
N LEU A 144 7.88 -3.54 9.76
CA LEU A 144 8.34 -2.77 10.92
C LEU A 144 8.08 -1.27 10.73
N PRO A 145 7.17 -0.66 11.52
CA PRO A 145 6.90 0.77 11.41
C PRO A 145 8.14 1.64 11.62
N ARG A 146 8.26 2.71 10.84
CA ARG A 146 9.33 3.70 11.01
C ARG A 146 8.89 5.10 10.61
N ASN A 147 9.65 6.11 11.01
CA ASN A 147 9.32 7.51 10.72
C ASN A 147 9.28 7.78 9.21
N ASN A 148 10.27 7.30 8.47
CA ASN A 148 10.38 7.41 7.02
C ASN A 148 11.52 6.52 6.52
N GLU A 149 11.72 6.48 5.19
CA GLU A 149 12.75 5.62 4.59
C GLU A 149 14.20 5.97 4.95
N ARG A 150 14.45 7.23 5.36
CA ARG A 150 15.78 7.75 5.68
C ARG A 150 16.13 7.61 7.16
N SER A 151 15.13 7.48 8.03
CA SER A 151 15.34 7.32 9.46
C SER A 151 15.80 5.90 9.80
N PRO A 152 16.68 5.75 10.81
CA PRO A 152 17.05 4.44 11.30
C PRO A 152 15.83 3.73 11.90
N LEU A 153 15.88 2.39 11.92
CA LEU A 153 14.89 1.61 12.64
C LEU A 153 14.97 1.91 14.14
N PRO A 154 13.83 2.13 14.82
CA PRO A 154 13.81 2.45 16.25
C PRO A 154 13.98 1.22 17.17
N TYR A 155 14.39 0.08 16.61
CA TYR A 155 14.40 -1.22 17.28
C TYR A 155 15.83 -1.66 17.61
N GLU A 156 16.11 -1.90 18.89
CA GLU A 156 17.45 -2.23 19.39
C GLU A 156 17.92 -3.62 18.98
N ASN A 157 16.98 -4.54 18.76
CA ASN A 157 17.24 -5.93 18.37
C ASN A 157 17.05 -6.20 16.87
N VAL A 158 17.01 -5.15 16.05
CA VAL A 158 16.92 -5.29 14.59
C VAL A 158 18.13 -4.64 13.92
N GLU A 159 18.99 -5.46 13.32
CA GLU A 159 20.10 -4.96 12.52
C GLU A 159 19.57 -4.46 11.17
N GLN A 160 19.43 -3.14 11.05
CA GLN A 160 18.83 -2.48 9.90
C GLN A 160 19.44 -2.90 8.55
N ASN A 161 20.77 -3.04 8.47
CA ASN A 161 21.42 -3.37 7.20
C ASN A 161 21.03 -4.76 6.69
N LEU A 162 21.05 -5.77 7.57
CA LEU A 162 20.62 -7.12 7.22
C LEU A 162 19.11 -7.15 6.93
N TYR A 163 18.29 -6.47 7.72
CA TYR A 163 16.85 -6.36 7.49
C TYR A 163 16.54 -5.78 6.09
N LEU A 164 17.16 -4.65 5.75
CA LEU A 164 16.97 -4.02 4.45
C LEU A 164 17.49 -4.89 3.30
N LYS A 165 18.64 -5.55 3.46
CA LYS A 165 19.16 -6.48 2.44
C LYS A 165 18.21 -7.64 2.16
N ALA A 166 17.64 -8.23 3.22
CA ALA A 166 16.67 -9.31 3.09
C ALA A 166 15.44 -8.83 2.29
N PHE A 167 14.79 -7.75 2.73
CA PHE A 167 13.56 -7.24 2.12
C PHE A 167 13.73 -6.57 0.74
N ASN A 168 14.94 -6.16 0.38
CA ASN A 168 15.26 -5.63 -0.96
C ASN A 168 15.70 -6.72 -1.96
N PHE A 169 15.79 -7.98 -1.52
CA PHE A 169 16.34 -9.09 -2.29
C PHE A 169 17.77 -8.80 -2.77
N SER A 170 18.57 -8.17 -1.91
CA SER A 170 19.98 -7.87 -2.19
C SER A 170 20.93 -8.68 -1.30
N ASP A 171 20.40 -9.66 -0.58
CA ASP A 171 21.20 -10.66 0.12
C ASP A 171 21.43 -11.88 -0.76
N ASN A 172 22.69 -12.36 -0.78
CA ASN A 172 23.14 -13.52 -1.55
C ASN A 172 23.58 -14.68 -0.64
N GLY A 173 23.50 -14.53 0.69
CA GLY A 173 24.02 -15.48 1.68
C GLY A 173 22.91 -16.10 2.54
N SER A 174 23.17 -17.31 3.05
CA SER A 174 22.25 -18.06 3.94
C SER A 174 22.14 -17.49 5.35
N ASP A 175 23.09 -16.65 5.76
CA ASP A 175 23.30 -16.32 7.18
C ASP A 175 22.49 -15.10 7.66
N ASN A 176 21.70 -14.47 6.78
CA ASN A 176 20.86 -13.35 7.15
C ASN A 176 19.58 -13.84 7.85
N PRO A 177 19.39 -13.58 9.16
CA PRO A 177 18.26 -14.11 9.93
C PRO A 177 16.90 -13.59 9.43
N TYR A 178 16.88 -12.43 8.77
CA TYR A 178 15.67 -11.78 8.26
C TYR A 178 15.16 -12.38 6.94
N ILE A 179 15.86 -13.35 6.34
CA ILE A 179 15.35 -14.11 5.20
C ILE A 179 14.06 -14.84 5.58
N SER A 180 14.04 -15.50 6.74
CA SER A 180 12.83 -16.19 7.23
C SER A 180 11.63 -15.25 7.38
N TRP A 181 11.87 -14.01 7.80
CA TRP A 181 10.84 -12.97 7.94
C TRP A 181 10.28 -12.56 6.57
N ARG A 182 11.16 -12.37 5.58
CA ARG A 182 10.78 -12.10 4.20
C ARG A 182 9.93 -13.24 3.62
N GLU A 183 10.37 -14.49 3.79
CA GLU A 183 9.63 -15.65 3.27
C GLU A 183 8.24 -15.78 3.90
N LYS A 184 8.12 -15.51 5.21
CA LYS A 184 6.81 -15.43 5.87
C LYS A 184 5.90 -14.38 5.19
N ARG A 185 6.43 -13.19 4.90
CA ARG A 185 5.67 -12.13 4.19
C ARG A 185 5.27 -12.51 2.78
N ILE A 186 6.16 -13.15 2.03
CA ILE A 186 5.87 -13.65 0.67
C ILE A 186 4.69 -14.62 0.73
N LYS A 187 4.73 -15.59 1.66
CA LYS A 187 3.64 -16.56 1.84
C LYS A 187 2.31 -15.87 2.15
N ILE A 188 2.29 -14.98 3.13
CA ILE A 188 1.06 -14.26 3.54
C ILE A 188 0.46 -13.49 2.35
N PHE A 189 1.29 -12.78 1.59
CA PHE A 189 0.81 -12.02 0.45
C PHE A 189 0.34 -12.93 -0.68
N ASN A 190 1.08 -13.99 -0.97
CA ASN A 190 0.67 -14.99 -1.95
C ASN A 190 -0.72 -15.57 -1.59
N ASP A 191 -0.92 -16.00 -0.34
CA ASP A 191 -2.19 -16.53 0.15
C ASP A 191 -3.33 -15.49 0.00
N LEU A 192 -3.08 -14.23 0.38
CA LEU A 192 -4.04 -13.13 0.27
C LEU A 192 -4.61 -12.97 -1.14
N PHE A 193 -3.75 -13.01 -2.17
CA PHE A 193 -4.16 -12.84 -3.58
C PHE A 193 -4.78 -14.09 -4.20
N HIS A 194 -4.64 -15.26 -3.56
CA HIS A 194 -5.35 -16.48 -3.96
C HIS A 194 -6.74 -16.57 -3.34
N ILE A 195 -6.95 -15.94 -2.17
CA ILE A 195 -8.22 -15.99 -1.46
C ILE A 195 -9.15 -14.86 -1.91
N TYR A 196 -8.62 -13.64 -2.03
CA TYR A 196 -9.44 -12.46 -2.28
C TYR A 196 -9.23 -11.89 -3.70
N PRO A 197 -10.31 -11.56 -4.42
CA PRO A 197 -10.18 -10.91 -5.72
C PRO A 197 -9.73 -9.47 -5.53
N VAL A 198 -8.54 -9.16 -6.04
CA VAL A 198 -8.00 -7.80 -6.06
C VAL A 198 -7.85 -7.37 -7.51
N PRO A 199 -8.68 -6.46 -8.03
CA PRO A 199 -8.58 -6.06 -9.45
C PRO A 199 -7.25 -5.40 -9.80
N LEU A 200 -6.75 -4.52 -8.93
CA LEU A 200 -5.56 -3.71 -9.18
C LEU A 200 -4.66 -3.63 -7.95
N VAL A 201 -3.37 -3.91 -8.14
CA VAL A 201 -2.31 -3.59 -7.17
C VAL A 201 -1.42 -2.51 -7.78
N LEU A 202 -1.30 -1.39 -7.07
CA LEU A 202 -0.42 -0.28 -7.41
C LEU A 202 0.79 -0.26 -6.48
N CYS A 203 1.90 -0.81 -6.96
CA CYS A 203 3.18 -0.83 -6.26
C CYS A 203 3.91 0.50 -6.44
N VAL A 204 4.09 1.24 -5.35
CA VAL A 204 4.66 2.59 -5.38
C VAL A 204 6.06 2.59 -4.75
N GLY A 205 7.07 3.15 -5.44
CA GLY A 205 8.43 3.32 -4.91
C GLY A 205 9.55 2.85 -5.86
N ASP A 206 10.52 2.12 -5.30
CA ASP A 206 11.67 1.56 -6.03
C ASP A 206 11.22 0.45 -7.01
N ILE A 207 11.16 0.78 -8.30
CA ILE A 207 10.69 -0.13 -9.35
C ILE A 207 11.54 -1.41 -9.42
N PRO A 208 12.89 -1.37 -9.50
CA PRO A 208 13.71 -2.57 -9.43
C PRO A 208 13.38 -3.50 -8.26
N ALA A 209 13.23 -2.96 -7.04
CA ALA A 209 12.86 -3.76 -5.88
C ALA A 209 11.45 -4.34 -6.01
N LYS A 210 10.49 -3.56 -6.53
CA LYS A 210 9.11 -4.03 -6.76
C LYS A 210 9.01 -5.09 -7.86
N LYS A 211 9.86 -5.05 -8.89
CA LYS A 211 9.96 -6.13 -9.90
C LYS A 211 10.41 -7.44 -9.25
N ARG A 212 11.47 -7.40 -8.42
CA ARG A 212 11.93 -8.59 -7.67
C ARG A 212 10.84 -9.10 -6.73
N LEU A 213 10.19 -8.19 -6.00
CA LEU A 213 9.07 -8.56 -5.14
C LEU A 213 7.94 -9.25 -5.93
N ALA A 214 7.58 -8.70 -7.09
CA ALA A 214 6.52 -9.25 -7.91
C ALA A 214 6.87 -10.63 -8.49
N GLU A 215 8.14 -10.87 -8.81
CA GLU A 215 8.63 -12.18 -9.20
C GLU A 215 8.51 -13.18 -8.04
N HIS A 216 8.87 -12.80 -6.81
CA HIS A 216 8.85 -13.71 -5.67
C HIS A 216 7.42 -14.03 -5.17
N ILE A 217 6.52 -13.04 -5.17
CA ILE A 217 5.14 -13.27 -4.70
C ILE A 217 4.30 -13.95 -5.80
N TRP A 218 4.41 -13.47 -7.05
CA TRP A 218 3.46 -13.83 -8.10
C TRP A 218 4.10 -14.43 -9.37
N GLY A 219 5.41 -14.65 -9.39
CA GLY A 219 6.10 -15.22 -10.56
C GLY A 219 6.14 -14.30 -11.78
N ILE A 220 5.88 -12.99 -11.62
CA ILE A 220 5.84 -12.05 -12.76
C ILE A 220 7.26 -11.63 -13.14
N ARG A 221 7.66 -11.97 -14.37
CA ARG A 221 8.96 -11.55 -14.95
C ARG A 221 8.83 -10.44 -15.98
N GLU A 222 7.66 -10.28 -16.58
CA GLU A 222 7.46 -9.36 -17.70
C GLU A 222 6.48 -8.23 -17.37
N PHE A 223 6.90 -7.01 -17.70
CA PHE A 223 6.11 -5.80 -17.60
C PHE A 223 6.25 -4.98 -18.88
N ASP A 224 5.12 -4.44 -19.35
CA ASP A 224 5.12 -3.42 -20.40
C ASP A 224 5.50 -2.07 -19.81
N GLU A 225 6.44 -1.38 -20.43
CA GLU A 225 6.77 0.00 -20.08
C GLU A 225 5.76 0.94 -20.75
N ILE A 226 5.03 1.71 -19.95
CA ILE A 226 4.07 2.71 -20.42
C ILE A 226 4.60 4.10 -20.07
N VAL A 227 4.68 4.97 -21.07
CA VAL A 227 4.98 6.38 -20.88
C VAL A 227 3.67 7.16 -20.78
N LEU A 228 3.40 7.69 -19.60
CA LEU A 228 2.20 8.46 -19.30
C LEU A 228 2.26 9.82 -19.99
N SER A 229 1.21 10.16 -20.73
CA SER A 229 1.05 11.45 -21.38
C SER A 229 0.09 12.35 -20.57
N PRO A 230 0.36 13.67 -20.46
CA PRO A 230 1.50 14.41 -21.01
C PRO A 230 2.75 14.48 -20.09
N SER A 231 2.75 13.89 -18.90
CA SER A 231 3.85 14.06 -17.93
C SER A 231 5.17 13.40 -18.31
N GLY A 232 5.17 12.48 -19.27
CA GLY A 232 6.35 11.69 -19.67
C GLY A 232 6.82 10.70 -18.60
N LYS A 233 6.03 10.47 -17.55
CA LYS A 233 6.39 9.56 -16.45
C LYS A 233 6.24 8.11 -16.88
N LYS A 234 7.18 7.26 -16.48
CA LYS A 234 7.17 5.85 -16.81
C LYS A 234 6.52 5.04 -15.70
N ILE A 235 5.65 4.10 -16.09
CA ILE A 235 5.11 3.05 -15.24
C ILE A 235 5.34 1.70 -15.91
N PHE A 236 5.19 0.62 -15.15
CA PHE A 236 5.36 -0.74 -15.64
C PHE A 236 4.12 -1.55 -15.32
N VAL A 237 3.47 -2.13 -16.32
CA VAL A 237 2.20 -2.85 -16.16
C VAL A 237 2.45 -4.33 -16.41
N SER A 238 1.99 -5.21 -15.52
CA SER A 238 2.19 -6.65 -15.69
C SER A 238 1.52 -7.14 -16.97
N LYS A 239 2.24 -7.93 -17.78
CA LYS A 239 1.65 -8.51 -19.01
C LYS A 239 0.55 -9.52 -18.69
N GLN A 240 0.77 -10.31 -17.64
CA GLN A 240 -0.21 -11.28 -17.12
C GLN A 240 -0.95 -10.75 -15.90
N LYS A 241 -2.19 -11.24 -15.72
CA LYS A 241 -2.93 -11.11 -14.46
C LYS A 241 -2.45 -12.21 -13.48
N VAL A 242 -2.53 -11.98 -12.19
CA VAL A 242 -2.10 -12.93 -11.13
C VAL A 242 -3.19 -13.19 -10.11
N GLY A 243 -3.07 -14.28 -9.34
CA GLY A 243 -4.09 -14.69 -8.39
C GLY A 243 -5.46 -14.80 -9.06
N LEU A 244 -6.48 -14.20 -8.44
CA LEU A 244 -7.85 -14.15 -8.96
C LEU A 244 -8.08 -13.00 -9.97
N GLY A 245 -7.15 -12.77 -10.89
CA GLY A 245 -7.30 -11.79 -11.98
C GLY A 245 -6.70 -10.40 -11.72
N THR A 246 -5.76 -10.28 -10.78
CA THR A 246 -5.11 -9.04 -10.39
C THR A 246 -4.17 -8.49 -11.47
N LYS A 247 -4.35 -7.23 -11.85
CA LYS A 247 -3.38 -6.47 -12.64
C LYS A 247 -2.41 -5.73 -11.72
N ILE A 248 -1.12 -5.72 -12.05
CA ILE A 248 -0.10 -5.03 -11.25
C ILE A 248 0.47 -3.86 -12.03
N ILE A 249 0.52 -2.69 -11.38
CA ILE A 249 1.22 -1.51 -11.87
C ILE A 249 2.37 -1.19 -10.92
N LEU A 250 3.58 -1.05 -11.45
CA LEU A 250 4.72 -0.48 -10.73
C LEU A 250 4.88 0.98 -11.13
N SER A 251 4.92 1.85 -10.13
CA SER A 251 5.06 3.29 -10.30
C SER A 251 6.21 3.81 -9.42
N PRO A 252 6.92 4.87 -9.87
CA PRO A 252 7.76 5.66 -8.98
C PRO A 252 6.97 6.20 -7.78
N PHE A 253 7.68 6.60 -6.74
CA PHE A 253 7.08 7.08 -5.49
C PHE A 253 6.10 8.25 -5.71
N PHE A 254 5.03 8.30 -4.92
CA PHE A 254 4.08 9.41 -4.94
C PHE A 254 4.60 10.58 -4.10
N GLY A 255 5.61 11.24 -4.62
CA GLY A 255 6.18 12.48 -4.09
C GLY A 255 6.38 13.50 -5.20
N TYR A 256 6.57 14.77 -4.82
CA TYR A 256 6.73 15.87 -5.78
C TYR A 256 7.92 15.69 -6.72
N GLU A 257 9.01 15.10 -6.25
CA GLU A 257 10.24 14.86 -7.02
C GLU A 257 10.12 13.69 -8.02
N HIS A 258 9.11 12.84 -7.86
CA HIS A 258 8.94 11.60 -8.62
C HIS A 258 7.72 11.72 -9.53
N MET A 259 6.57 11.16 -9.13
CA MET A 259 5.34 11.26 -9.91
C MET A 259 4.73 12.67 -9.85
N GLY A 260 4.72 13.30 -8.67
CA GLY A 260 4.06 14.58 -8.44
C GLY A 260 2.58 14.58 -8.85
N TYR A 261 1.98 15.76 -8.97
CA TYR A 261 0.57 15.87 -9.37
C TYR A 261 0.34 15.45 -10.82
N ALA A 262 1.24 15.83 -11.74
CA ALA A 262 1.09 15.51 -13.16
C ALA A 262 1.19 14.00 -13.44
N GLY A 263 2.18 13.32 -12.86
CA GLY A 263 2.34 11.88 -13.05
C GLY A 263 1.19 11.07 -12.44
N VAL A 264 0.75 11.42 -11.23
CA VAL A 264 -0.38 10.70 -10.60
C VAL A 264 -1.69 10.99 -11.33
N ARG A 265 -1.90 12.21 -11.85
CA ARG A 265 -3.05 12.52 -12.72
C ARG A 265 -3.08 11.62 -13.94
N ASP A 266 -1.96 11.51 -14.66
CA ASP A 266 -1.92 10.74 -15.91
C ASP A 266 -2.03 9.24 -15.64
N LEU A 267 -1.45 8.76 -14.55
CA LEU A 267 -1.66 7.40 -14.06
C LEU A 267 -3.15 7.15 -13.74
N THR A 268 -3.82 8.11 -13.11
CA THR A 268 -5.26 8.02 -12.81
C THR A 268 -6.08 7.95 -14.11
N ALA A 269 -5.76 8.78 -15.10
CA ALA A 269 -6.39 8.73 -16.42
C ALA A 269 -6.18 7.35 -17.08
N TYR A 270 -4.94 6.85 -17.09
CA TYR A 270 -4.60 5.54 -17.62
C TYR A 270 -5.41 4.41 -16.95
N ILE A 271 -5.49 4.39 -15.62
CA ILE A 271 -6.27 3.38 -14.86
C ILE A 271 -7.75 3.47 -15.24
N ARG A 272 -8.31 4.68 -15.30
CA ARG A 272 -9.71 4.91 -15.63
C ARG A 272 -10.04 4.37 -17.03
N GLU A 273 -9.21 4.67 -18.01
CA GLU A 273 -9.44 4.33 -19.41
C GLU A 273 -9.24 2.84 -19.70
N ASN A 274 -8.22 2.23 -19.11
CA ASN A 274 -7.75 0.91 -19.51
C ASN A 274 -8.14 -0.21 -18.55
N LEU A 275 -8.41 0.06 -17.27
CA LEU A 275 -8.55 -1.02 -16.27
C LEU A 275 -9.92 -1.03 -15.57
N MET A 276 -10.54 0.13 -15.40
CA MET A 276 -11.85 0.19 -14.74
C MET A 276 -13.03 -0.10 -15.68
N ASN A 277 -12.84 0.09 -16.98
CA ASN A 277 -13.87 -0.19 -17.98
C ASN A 277 -13.94 -1.68 -18.36
N GLU A 278 -12.84 -2.42 -18.25
CA GLU A 278 -12.76 -3.86 -18.59
C GLU A 278 -13.50 -4.76 -17.59
N ASN A 279 -13.68 -4.32 -16.34
CA ASN A 279 -14.26 -5.15 -15.26
C ASN A 279 -15.79 -4.99 -15.12
N ARG A 280 -16.47 -4.37 -16.09
CA ARG A 280 -17.93 -4.16 -16.09
C ARG A 280 -18.67 -4.76 -17.31
N SER A 281 -17.96 -5.51 -18.14
CA SER A 281 -18.50 -6.31 -19.26
C SER A 281 -18.39 -7.79 -18.92
#